data_AF-A0A940SSA1-F1
#
_entry.id   AF-A0A940SSA1-F1
#
_cell.length_a   1.000
_cell.length_b   1.000
_cell.length_c   1.000
_cell.angle_alpha   90.00
_cell.angle_beta   90.00
_cell.angle_gamma   90.00
#
_symmetry.space_group_name_H-M   'P 1'
#
loop_
_entity.id
_entity.type
_entity.pdbx_description
1 polymer ?
#
loop_
_entity_poly.entity_id
_entity_poly.type
_entity_poly.pdbx_seq_one_letter_code
_entity_poly.pdbx_strand_id
1 'polypeptide(L)'
;LNLLPCQTVFRSNTTQTRTEGKFGAISGFFSCLSLAHFYGYEVHMGVTESAGAALTDCGGAYSGSIGGCYVHGIFDSAEVSGALIHALYVAKGLQYQGAAEDRRTHRVRQLDCLADTVRQSLDIPKIYQIMEEGV
;
A
#
# COMPACT_ATOMS: atom_id res chain seq x y z
N LEU A 1 -12.56 -14.91 -11.92
CA LEU A 1 -12.92 -13.60 -12.51
C LEU A 1 -12.36 -13.43 -13.92
N ASN A 2 -11.19 -14.00 -14.26
CA ASN A 2 -10.59 -13.98 -15.61
C ASN A 2 -10.48 -12.56 -16.21
N LEU A 3 -10.28 -11.57 -15.34
CA LEU A 3 -10.16 -10.16 -15.73
C LEU A 3 -8.74 -9.80 -16.17
N LEU A 4 -7.76 -10.59 -15.73
CA LEU A 4 -6.37 -10.49 -16.12
C LEU A 4 -5.90 -11.88 -16.58
N PRO A 5 -5.02 -11.97 -17.60
CA PRO A 5 -4.45 -13.22 -18.07
C PRO A 5 -3.33 -13.66 -17.11
N CYS A 6 -3.71 -14.01 -15.89
CA CYS A 6 -2.78 -14.44 -14.85
C CYS A 6 -3.27 -15.70 -14.13
N GLN A 7 -2.31 -16.46 -13.60
CA GLN A 7 -2.55 -17.66 -12.81
C GLN A 7 -1.71 -17.59 -11.54
N THR A 8 -2.33 -17.90 -10.41
CA THR A 8 -1.67 -17.94 -9.11
C THR A 8 -1.63 -19.36 -8.59
N VAL A 9 -0.47 -19.79 -8.12
CA VAL A 9 -0.28 -21.05 -7.39
C VAL A 9 0.20 -20.78 -5.98
N PHE A 10 -0.33 -21.51 -5.00
CA PHE A 10 0.13 -21.40 -3.62
C PHE A 10 1.41 -22.19 -3.40
N ARG A 11 2.32 -21.63 -2.61
CA ARG A 11 3.55 -22.24 -2.11
C ARG A 11 3.46 -22.43 -0.60
N SER A 12 4.32 -23.29 -0.05
CA SER A 12 4.41 -23.55 1.39
C SER A 12 4.95 -22.35 2.18
N ASN A 13 5.79 -21.52 1.55
CA ASN A 13 6.47 -20.41 2.20
C ASN A 13 5.63 -19.13 2.04
N THR A 14 5.62 -18.31 3.10
CA THR A 14 4.99 -16.99 3.06
C THR A 14 6.06 -15.94 2.76
N THR A 15 5.84 -15.14 1.73
CA THR A 15 6.57 -13.89 1.52
C THR A 15 6.06 -12.88 2.54
N GLN A 16 6.96 -12.33 3.36
CA GLN A 16 6.67 -11.25 4.30
C GLN A 16 7.80 -10.22 4.22
N THR A 17 7.63 -9.20 3.39
CA THR A 17 8.68 -8.18 3.19
C THR A 17 8.09 -6.79 3.05
N ARG A 18 8.85 -5.78 3.45
CA ARG A 18 8.58 -4.39 3.05
C ARG A 18 9.08 -4.19 1.63
N THR A 19 8.39 -3.34 0.88
CA THR A 19 8.75 -3.05 -0.51
C THR A 19 8.46 -1.59 -0.82
N GLU A 20 9.25 -1.02 -1.71
CA GLU A 20 9.06 0.29 -2.30
C GLU A 20 9.47 0.20 -3.76
N GLY A 21 8.89 1.07 -4.59
CA GLY A 21 9.11 1.02 -6.02
C GLY A 21 8.34 2.10 -6.74
N LYS A 22 8.20 1.92 -8.06
CA LYS A 22 7.44 2.80 -8.91
C LYS A 22 6.42 2.03 -9.73
N PHE A 23 5.30 2.70 -9.98
CA PHE A 23 4.42 2.30 -11.07
C PHE A 23 5.18 2.34 -12.40
N GLY A 24 4.85 1.41 -13.31
CA GLY A 24 5.43 1.39 -14.65
C GLY A 24 5.05 2.61 -15.49
N ALA A 25 5.48 2.61 -16.75
CA ALA A 25 4.90 3.50 -17.77
C ALA A 25 3.52 2.95 -18.18
N ILE A 26 2.49 3.33 -17.43
CA ILE A 26 1.15 2.73 -17.50
C ILE A 26 0.26 3.55 -18.42
N SER A 27 -0.60 2.88 -19.17
CA SER A 27 -1.58 3.52 -20.07
C SER A 27 -3.01 3.36 -19.57
N GLY A 28 -3.94 4.09 -20.18
CA GLY A 28 -5.37 4.02 -19.84
C GLY A 28 -5.69 4.72 -18.52
N PHE A 29 -6.64 4.15 -17.76
CA PHE A 29 -7.15 4.78 -16.53
C PHE A 29 -6.06 5.02 -15.49
N PHE A 30 -5.15 4.07 -15.33
CA PHE A 30 -4.04 4.17 -14.37
C PHE A 30 -2.85 5.01 -14.88
N SER A 31 -2.93 5.63 -16.05
CA SER A 31 -1.84 6.47 -16.57
C SER A 31 -1.46 7.63 -15.64
N CYS A 32 -2.41 8.12 -14.84
CA CYS A 32 -2.19 9.12 -13.79
C CYS A 32 -1.18 8.68 -12.72
N LEU A 33 -0.92 7.38 -12.58
CA LEU A 33 0.03 6.81 -11.63
C LEU A 33 1.39 6.52 -12.28
N SER A 34 1.57 6.78 -13.58
CA SER A 34 2.82 6.42 -14.26
C SER A 34 4.03 7.00 -13.56
N LEU A 35 5.01 6.14 -13.25
CA LEU A 35 6.26 6.50 -12.56
C LEU A 35 6.09 7.04 -11.12
N ALA A 36 4.86 7.10 -10.59
CA ALA A 36 4.61 7.53 -9.23
C ALA A 36 5.27 6.56 -8.25
N HIS A 37 5.77 7.10 -7.14
CA HIS A 37 6.42 6.29 -6.11
C HIS A 37 5.39 5.70 -5.15
N PHE A 38 5.59 4.44 -4.79
CA PHE A 38 4.84 3.80 -3.72
C PHE A 38 5.76 3.17 -2.69
N TYR A 39 5.19 2.96 -1.51
CA TYR A 39 5.76 2.15 -0.45
C TYR A 39 4.68 1.20 0.05
N GLY A 40 5.08 0.05 0.58
CA GLY A 40 4.14 -0.96 1.01
C GLY A 40 4.83 -2.19 1.59
N TYR A 41 4.07 -3.28 1.62
CA TYR A 41 4.58 -4.57 2.04
C TYR A 41 3.83 -5.69 1.34
N GLU A 42 4.44 -6.86 1.29
CA GLU A 42 3.86 -8.07 0.73
C GLU A 42 3.69 -9.09 1.85
N VAL A 43 2.48 -9.66 1.98
CA VAL A 43 2.20 -10.81 2.84
C VAL A 43 1.35 -11.79 2.05
N HIS A 44 1.98 -12.78 1.43
CA HIS A 44 1.27 -13.75 0.59
C HIS A 44 2.05 -15.06 0.47
N MET A 45 1.33 -16.12 0.09
CA MET A 45 1.89 -17.44 -0.23
C MET A 45 1.75 -17.77 -1.73
N GLY A 46 1.22 -16.83 -2.51
CA GLY A 46 0.90 -17.03 -3.93
C GLY A 46 2.05 -16.59 -4.82
N VAL A 47 2.36 -17.40 -5.83
CA VAL A 47 3.21 -16.96 -6.94
C VAL A 47 2.32 -16.81 -8.16
N THR A 48 2.29 -15.60 -8.72
CA THR A 48 1.45 -15.28 -9.88
C THR A 48 2.32 -15.15 -11.12
N GLU A 49 1.98 -15.90 -12.15
CA GLU A 49 2.47 -15.71 -13.51
C GLU A 49 1.42 -14.93 -14.31
N SER A 50 1.85 -13.93 -15.06
CA SER A 50 0.96 -13.06 -15.84
C SER A 50 1.55 -12.79 -17.21
N ALA A 51 0.72 -12.90 -18.25
CA ALA A 51 1.05 -12.45 -19.60
C ALA A 51 0.67 -10.98 -19.86
N GLY A 52 0.05 -10.31 -18.89
CA GLY A 52 -0.35 -8.90 -18.97
C GLY A 52 0.80 -7.93 -18.71
N ALA A 53 0.59 -6.66 -19.06
CA ALA A 53 1.54 -5.60 -18.76
C ALA A 53 1.71 -5.42 -17.23
N ALA A 54 2.96 -5.25 -16.79
CA ALA A 54 3.27 -5.08 -15.38
C ALA A 54 2.71 -3.75 -14.84
N LEU A 55 2.13 -3.78 -13.64
CA LEU A 55 1.61 -2.58 -12.98
C LEU A 55 2.73 -1.77 -12.35
N THR A 56 3.72 -2.44 -11.76
CA THR A 56 4.86 -1.80 -11.07
C THR A 56 6.17 -2.45 -11.49
N ASP A 57 7.28 -1.83 -11.11
CA ASP A 57 8.62 -2.41 -11.23
C ASP A 57 8.83 -3.67 -10.38
N CYS A 58 8.05 -3.84 -9.31
CA CYS A 58 8.00 -5.04 -8.49
C CYS A 58 6.97 -6.09 -8.97
N GLY A 59 6.31 -5.85 -10.11
CA GLY A 59 5.41 -6.80 -10.76
C GLY A 59 3.92 -6.41 -10.75
N GLY A 60 3.05 -7.39 -10.52
CA GLY A 60 1.61 -7.22 -10.72
C GLY A 60 1.21 -7.18 -12.20
N ALA A 61 -0.06 -6.90 -12.46
CA ALA A 61 -0.61 -6.86 -13.81
C ALA A 61 -1.75 -5.84 -13.91
N TYR A 62 -1.90 -5.23 -15.08
CA TYR A 62 -3.03 -4.34 -15.36
C TYR A 62 -3.57 -4.50 -16.79
N SER A 63 -4.85 -4.15 -16.97
CA SER A 63 -5.51 -4.05 -18.27
C SER A 63 -6.71 -3.10 -18.15
N GLY A 64 -6.70 -2.01 -18.91
CA GLY A 64 -7.74 -0.98 -18.83
C GLY A 64 -7.84 -0.35 -17.44
N SER A 65 -8.99 -0.53 -16.78
CA SER A 65 -9.26 -0.06 -15.41
C SER A 65 -9.10 -1.15 -14.35
N ILE A 66 -8.47 -2.27 -14.70
CA ILE A 66 -8.26 -3.43 -13.83
C ILE A 66 -6.77 -3.51 -13.52
N GLY A 67 -6.43 -3.58 -12.24
CA GLY A 67 -5.05 -3.72 -11.77
C GLY A 67 -4.99 -4.65 -10.58
N GLY A 68 -3.91 -5.42 -10.47
CA GLY A 68 -3.67 -6.32 -9.35
C GLY A 68 -2.18 -6.42 -9.04
N CYS A 69 -1.84 -6.40 -7.76
CA CYS A 69 -0.49 -6.63 -7.25
C CYS A 69 -0.57 -7.20 -5.83
N TYR A 70 0.56 -7.70 -5.33
CA TYR A 70 0.68 -8.18 -3.94
C TYR A 70 1.02 -7.08 -2.93
N VAL A 71 1.29 -5.86 -3.40
CA VAL A 71 1.71 -4.76 -2.54
C VAL A 71 0.53 -4.20 -1.78
N HIS A 72 0.50 -4.46 -0.48
CA HIS A 72 -0.40 -3.79 0.45
C HIS A 72 0.11 -2.37 0.72
N GLY A 73 -0.81 -1.40 0.71
CA GLY A 73 -0.47 0.02 0.90
C GLY A 73 0.02 0.73 -0.37
N ILE A 74 -0.08 0.09 -1.54
CA ILE A 74 0.34 0.67 -2.82
C ILE A 74 -0.30 2.06 -3.12
N PHE A 75 -1.45 2.37 -2.52
CA PHE A 75 -2.14 3.65 -2.64
C PHE A 75 -1.99 4.58 -1.44
N ASP A 76 -1.15 4.25 -0.45
CA ASP A 76 -1.10 5.00 0.82
C ASP A 76 -0.32 6.33 0.72
N SER A 77 0.53 6.50 -0.31
CA SER A 77 1.24 7.76 -0.52
C SER A 77 0.28 8.87 -0.98
N ALA A 78 0.55 10.11 -0.57
CA ALA A 78 -0.24 11.27 -0.99
C ALA A 78 -0.21 11.46 -2.53
N GLU A 79 0.94 11.19 -3.15
CA GLU A 79 1.12 11.25 -4.61
C GLU A 79 0.14 10.29 -5.31
N VAL A 80 0.15 9.01 -4.92
CA VAL A 80 -0.64 7.97 -5.58
C VAL A 80 -2.13 8.14 -5.29
N SER A 81 -2.50 8.32 -4.01
CA SER A 81 -3.90 8.52 -3.63
C SER A 81 -4.49 9.79 -4.25
N GLY A 82 -3.74 10.90 -4.24
CA GLY A 82 -4.16 12.16 -4.84
C GLY A 82 -4.39 12.03 -6.34
N ALA A 83 -3.43 11.45 -7.07
CA ALA A 83 -3.54 11.22 -8.51
C ALA A 83 -4.74 10.32 -8.87
N LEU A 84 -4.93 9.23 -8.13
CA LEU A 84 -6.04 8.29 -8.38
C LEU A 84 -7.40 8.92 -8.08
N ILE A 85 -7.56 9.63 -6.95
CA ILE A 85 -8.81 10.31 -6.60
C ILE A 85 -9.12 11.40 -7.63
N HIS A 86 -8.13 12.20 -8.03
CA HIS A 86 -8.31 13.20 -9.07
C HIS A 86 -8.78 12.57 -10.39
N ALA A 87 -8.15 11.47 -10.82
CA ALA A 87 -8.57 10.73 -12.02
C ALA A 87 -10.01 10.20 -11.92
N LEU A 88 -10.43 9.70 -10.75
CA LEU A 88 -11.81 9.26 -10.50
C LEU A 88 -12.81 10.41 -10.57
N TYR A 89 -12.48 11.59 -10.05
CA TYR A 89 -13.35 12.77 -10.13
C TYR A 89 -13.53 13.22 -11.59
N VAL A 90 -12.44 13.31 -12.35
CA VAL A 90 -12.48 13.64 -13.78
C VAL A 90 -13.32 12.62 -14.55
N ALA A 91 -13.13 11.33 -14.31
CA ALA A 91 -13.90 10.27 -14.95
C ALA A 91 -15.42 10.34 -14.63
N LYS A 92 -15.79 10.91 -13.48
CA LYS A 92 -17.18 11.14 -13.07
C LYS A 92 -17.73 12.52 -13.48
N GLY A 93 -16.94 13.38 -14.11
CA GLY A 93 -17.34 14.76 -14.44
C GLY A 93 -17.50 15.66 -13.22
N LEU A 94 -16.80 15.36 -12.12
CA LEU A 94 -16.85 16.11 -10.87
C LEU A 94 -15.59 16.98 -10.71
N GLN A 95 -15.71 18.09 -9.98
CA GLN A 95 -14.56 18.91 -9.59
C GLN A 95 -13.93 18.39 -8.30
N TYR A 96 -12.62 18.14 -8.33
CA TYR A 96 -11.86 17.75 -7.16
C TYR A 96 -11.52 18.99 -6.32
N GLN A 97 -11.88 18.98 -5.03
CA GLN A 97 -11.63 20.07 -4.09
C GLN A 97 -10.89 19.62 -2.82
N GLY A 98 -10.41 18.37 -2.79
CA GLY A 98 -9.74 17.79 -1.64
C GLY A 98 -8.24 18.09 -1.60
N ALA A 99 -7.64 17.96 -0.42
CA ALA A 99 -6.20 17.83 -0.27
C ALA A 99 -5.82 16.35 -0.22
N ALA A 100 -4.75 15.98 -0.92
CA ALA A 100 -4.18 14.64 -0.76
C ALA A 100 -3.42 14.58 0.56
N GLU A 101 -3.80 13.67 1.45
CA GLU A 101 -3.09 13.42 2.70
C GLU A 101 -2.30 12.11 2.61
N ASP A 102 -1.06 12.13 3.13
CA ASP A 102 -0.26 10.92 3.25
C ASP A 102 -0.79 10.05 4.38
N ARG A 103 -1.34 8.88 4.02
CA ARG A 103 -1.96 7.98 4.99
C ARG A 103 -0.96 7.45 6.01
N ARG A 104 0.32 7.34 5.64
CA ARG A 104 1.38 6.95 6.58
C ARG A 104 1.62 8.04 7.61
N THR A 105 1.74 9.29 7.18
CA THR A 105 1.89 10.42 8.10
C THR A 105 0.71 10.50 9.06
N HIS A 106 -0.52 10.34 8.56
CA HIS A 106 -1.71 10.26 9.40
C HIS A 106 -1.62 9.09 10.40
N ARG A 107 -1.29 7.88 9.93
CA ARG A 107 -1.19 6.68 10.78
C ARG A 107 -0.13 6.84 11.88
N VAL A 108 1.05 7.36 11.55
CA VAL A 108 2.13 7.60 12.53
C VAL A 108 1.64 8.55 13.62
N ARG A 109 1.02 9.67 13.23
CA ARG A 109 0.45 10.62 14.20
C ARG A 109 -0.56 9.96 15.14
N GLN A 110 -1.43 9.08 14.64
CA GLN A 110 -2.39 8.36 15.47
C GLN A 110 -1.72 7.34 16.39
N LEU A 111 -0.65 6.67 15.94
CA LEU A 111 0.14 5.76 16.77
C LEU A 111 0.88 6.50 17.88
N ASP A 112 1.40 7.70 17.61
CA ASP A 112 2.03 8.54 18.62
C ASP A 112 1.01 8.96 19.69
N CYS A 113 -0.19 9.41 19.28
CA CYS A 113 -1.28 9.71 20.23
C CYS A 113 -1.66 8.50 21.08
N LEU A 114 -1.73 7.30 20.49
CA LEU A 114 -1.98 6.07 21.22
C LEU A 114 -0.85 5.75 22.20
N ALA A 115 0.40 5.84 21.75
CA ALA A 115 1.57 5.58 22.58
C ALA A 115 1.63 6.54 23.78
N ASP A 116 1.31 7.82 23.58
CA ASP A 116 1.26 8.81 24.66
C ASP A 116 0.16 8.48 25.68
N THR A 117 -1.02 8.09 25.19
CA THR A 117 -2.12 7.65 26.05
C THR A 117 -1.72 6.43 26.90
N VAL A 118 -1.04 5.46 26.29
CA VAL A 118 -0.53 4.26 26.97
C VAL A 118 0.51 4.64 28.04
N ARG A 119 1.47 5.52 27.71
CA ARG A 119 2.50 5.98 28.66
C ARG A 119 1.93 6.75 29.85
N GLN A 120 0.86 7.52 29.64
CA GLN A 120 0.18 8.24 30.72
C GLN A 120 -0.66 7.30 31.60
N SER A 121 -1.11 6.17 31.06
CA SER A 121 -2.01 5.24 31.76
C SER A 121 -1.28 4.10 32.46
N LEU A 122 0.00 3.89 32.17
CA LEU A 122 0.80 2.78 32.70
C LEU A 122 2.06 3.30 33.41
N ASP A 123 2.47 2.61 34.47
CA ASP A 123 3.76 2.82 35.12
C ASP A 123 4.88 2.21 34.26
N ILE A 124 5.30 2.97 33.25
CA ILE A 124 6.35 2.56 32.31
C ILE A 124 7.67 2.21 33.02
N PRO A 125 8.16 2.98 34.02
CA PRO A 125 9.32 2.58 34.82
C PRO A 125 9.17 1.20 35.46
N LYS A 126 8.02 0.90 36.07
CA LYS A 126 7.77 -0.40 36.70
C LYS A 126 7.70 -1.55 35.69
N ILE A 127 7.17 -1.31 34.49
CA ILE A 127 7.19 -2.29 33.40
C ILE A 127 8.63 -2.62 33.00
N TYR A 128 9.48 -1.59 32.83
CA TYR A 128 10.89 -1.80 32.50
C TYR A 128 11.63 -2.54 33.62
N GLN A 129 11.37 -2.17 34.89
CA GLN A 129 11.92 -2.88 36.04
C GLN A 129 11.55 -4.37 36.02
N ILE A 130 10.28 -4.72 35.77
CA ILE A 130 9.85 -6.13 35.67
C ILE A 130 10.53 -6.84 34.48
N MET A 131 10.70 -6.17 33.35
CA MET A 131 11.39 -6.73 32.18
C MET A 131 12.89 -6.98 32.43
N GLU A 132 13.54 -6.12 33.22
CA GLU A 132 14.97 -6.20 33.54
C GLU A 132 15.27 -7.14 34.72
N GLU A 133 14.39 -7.19 35.72
CA GLU A 133 14.51 -8.10 36.86
C GLU A 133 14.19 -9.56 36.49
N GLY A 134 13.42 -9.77 35.41
CA GLY A 134 13.27 -11.05 34.75
C GLY A 134 12.36 -12.05 35.46
N VAL A 135 11.75 -12.91 34.63
CA VAL A 135 11.30 -14.26 35.00
C VAL A 135 12.50 -15.12 35.36
#